data_AF-A0A370DTJ0-F1
#
_entry.id   AF-A0A370DTJ0-F1
#
_cell.length_a   1.000
_cell.length_b   1.000
_cell.length_c   1.000
_cell.angle_alpha   90.00
_cell.angle_beta   90.00
_cell.angle_gamma   90.00
#
_symmetry.space_group_name_H-M   'P 1'
#
loop_
_entity.id
_entity.type
_entity.pdbx_description
1 polymer ?
#
loop_
_entity_poly.entity_id
_entity_poly.type
_entity_poly.pdbx_seq_one_letter_code
_entity_poly.pdbx_strand_id
1 'polypeptide(L)'
;MPLTSGGGSDLRACISHIKRRSPVFVISDFLVEDGMRPGLDRLRLLGDRIHALQVRADNDFPDGGDEMTLMDVENGETLAVTPTETDRKHFKLTLDAFSASLENYCHRRHIQFSHATPDIPWKSVLTHHFHTRGRTS
;
A
#
# COMPACT_ATOMS: atom_id res chain seq x y z
N MET A 1 -21.66 4.31 5.52
CA MET A 1 -21.02 3.61 6.65
C MET A 1 -19.95 2.70 6.05
N PRO A 2 -18.69 2.72 6.53
CA PRO A 2 -17.75 1.67 6.16
C PRO A 2 -18.35 0.31 6.58
N LEU A 3 -18.09 -0.73 5.79
CA LEU A 3 -18.55 -2.08 6.10
C LEU A 3 -17.97 -2.53 7.44
N THR A 4 -18.78 -3.20 8.27
CA THR A 4 -18.40 -3.70 9.60
C THR A 4 -17.58 -4.98 9.56
N SER A 5 -17.36 -5.54 8.37
CA SER A 5 -16.49 -6.68 8.07
C SER A 5 -15.66 -6.32 6.83
N GLY A 6 -14.34 -6.54 6.89
CA GLY A 6 -13.45 -6.25 5.77
C GLY A 6 -13.85 -7.02 4.52
N GLY A 7 -14.16 -6.31 3.44
CA GLY A 7 -14.22 -6.89 2.10
C GLY A 7 -12.85 -6.77 1.45
N GLY A 8 -12.48 -7.70 0.57
CA GLY A 8 -11.21 -7.66 -0.15
C GLY A 8 -11.00 -6.31 -0.86
N SER A 9 -9.79 -5.77 -0.76
CA SER A 9 -9.46 -4.47 -1.33
C SER A 9 -9.38 -4.53 -2.86
N ASP A 10 -10.35 -3.91 -3.55
CA ASP A 10 -10.43 -3.90 -5.01
C ASP A 10 -10.57 -2.48 -5.60
N LEU A 11 -9.49 -1.95 -6.17
CA LEU A 11 -9.50 -0.66 -6.86
C LEU A 11 -10.45 -0.63 -8.07
N ARG A 12 -10.80 -1.78 -8.65
CA ARG A 12 -11.70 -1.84 -9.81
C ARG A 12 -13.11 -1.37 -9.45
N ALA A 13 -13.52 -1.53 -8.20
CA ALA A 13 -14.79 -1.00 -7.70
C ALA A 13 -14.88 0.53 -7.82
N CYS A 14 -13.74 1.24 -7.78
CA CYS A 14 -13.70 2.70 -7.86
C CYS A 14 -13.79 3.24 -9.30
N ILE A 15 -13.60 2.39 -10.33
CA ILE A 15 -13.46 2.82 -11.73
C ILE A 15 -14.67 3.61 -12.24
N SER A 16 -15.88 3.15 -11.94
CA SER A 16 -17.13 3.79 -12.39
C SER A 16 -17.30 5.22 -11.85
N HIS A 17 -16.60 5.56 -10.77
CA HIS A 17 -16.67 6.86 -10.12
C HIS A 17 -15.62 7.86 -10.63
N ILE A 18 -14.68 7.40 -11.47
CA ILE A 18 -13.56 8.21 -11.94
C ILE A 18 -13.87 8.77 -13.33
N LYS A 19 -13.83 10.10 -13.45
CA LYS A 19 -13.95 10.77 -14.74
C LYS A 19 -12.70 10.53 -15.58
N ARG A 20 -12.89 10.32 -16.88
CA ARG A 20 -11.78 10.15 -17.83
C ARG A 20 -10.82 11.34 -17.76
N ARG A 21 -9.52 11.05 -17.91
CA ARG A 21 -8.42 12.03 -17.93
C ARG A 21 -8.31 12.87 -16.65
N SER A 22 -8.83 12.37 -15.53
CA SER A 22 -8.60 12.99 -14.23
C SER A 22 -7.29 12.49 -13.62
N PRO A 23 -6.58 13.32 -12.83
CA PRO A 23 -5.54 12.82 -11.96
C PRO A 23 -6.16 11.95 -10.86
N VAL A 24 -5.52 10.83 -10.53
CA VAL A 24 -6.00 9.88 -9.51
C VAL A 24 -4.91 9.65 -8.49
N PHE A 25 -5.27 9.78 -7.21
CA PHE A 25 -4.47 9.35 -6.07
C PHE A 25 -5.02 8.04 -5.53
N VAL A 26 -4.18 7.02 -5.46
CA VAL A 26 -4.44 5.75 -4.79
C VAL A 26 -3.64 5.76 -3.50
N ILE A 27 -4.34 5.67 -2.37
CA ILE A 27 -3.73 5.64 -1.04
C ILE A 27 -4.12 4.30 -0.42
N SER A 28 -3.14 3.44 -0.16
CA SER A 28 -3.36 2.07 0.30
C SER A 28 -2.07 1.51 0.91
N ASP A 29 -2.15 0.50 1.75
CA ASP A 29 -0.99 -0.32 2.14
C ASP A 29 -0.54 -1.25 0.99
N PHE A 30 -1.44 -1.52 0.05
CA PHE A 30 -1.32 -2.48 -1.06
C PHE A 30 -1.08 -3.93 -0.61
N LEU A 31 -1.41 -4.30 0.64
CA LEU A 31 -1.14 -5.61 1.22
C LEU A 31 -2.18 -6.67 0.80
N VAL A 32 -2.33 -6.82 -0.51
CA VAL A 32 -3.03 -7.94 -1.15
C VAL A 32 -2.04 -8.69 -2.05
N GLU A 33 -2.29 -9.97 -2.31
CA GLU A 33 -1.36 -10.85 -3.03
C GLU A 33 -0.81 -10.25 -4.35
N ASP A 34 -1.68 -9.58 -5.10
CA ASP A 34 -1.33 -8.96 -6.38
C ASP A 34 -0.92 -7.49 -6.28
N GLY A 35 -0.86 -6.90 -5.09
CA GLY A 35 -0.58 -5.48 -4.86
C GLY A 35 -1.54 -4.53 -5.59
N MET A 36 -2.77 -4.96 -5.88
CA MET A 36 -3.78 -4.24 -6.66
C MET A 36 -3.35 -3.91 -8.09
N ARG A 37 -2.34 -4.60 -8.63
CA ARG A 37 -1.78 -4.37 -9.98
C ARG A 37 -2.83 -4.34 -11.08
N PRO A 38 -3.82 -5.26 -11.15
CA PRO A 38 -4.88 -5.20 -12.17
C PRO A 38 -5.72 -3.92 -12.08
N GLY A 39 -5.98 -3.43 -10.86
CA GLY A 39 -6.67 -2.18 -10.61
C GLY A 39 -5.86 -0.96 -11.06
N LEU A 40 -4.57 -0.93 -10.72
CA LEU A 40 -3.64 0.11 -11.17
C LEU A 40 -3.53 0.17 -12.70
N ASP A 41 -3.41 -0.99 -13.37
CA ASP A 41 -3.40 -1.09 -14.83
C ASP A 41 -4.68 -0.52 -15.44
N ARG A 42 -5.84 -0.79 -14.81
CA ARG A 42 -7.13 -0.30 -15.30
C ARG A 42 -7.30 1.20 -15.08
N LEU A 43 -6.86 1.73 -13.93
CA LEU A 43 -6.84 3.16 -13.65
C LEU A 43 -5.95 3.92 -14.64
N ARG A 44 -4.79 3.36 -14.99
CA ARG A 44 -3.87 3.93 -16.00
C ARG A 44 -4.53 4.11 -17.38
N LEU A 45 -5.46 3.23 -17.75
CA LEU A 45 -6.20 3.36 -19.03
C LEU A 45 -7.24 4.49 -19.02
N LEU A 46 -7.61 5.00 -17.84
CA LEU A 46 -8.69 5.96 -17.65
C LEU A 46 -8.19 7.35 -17.23
N GLY A 47 -7.18 7.40 -16.37
CA GLY A 47 -6.61 8.62 -15.80
C GLY A 47 -5.52 9.24 -16.67
N ASP A 48 -5.32 10.53 -16.50
CA ASP A 48 -4.23 11.28 -17.17
C ASP A 48 -2.89 11.08 -16.44
N ARG A 49 -2.94 11.09 -15.10
CA ARG A 49 -1.82 10.84 -14.20
C ARG A 49 -2.27 10.01 -13.01
N ILE A 50 -1.56 8.92 -12.74
CA ILE A 50 -1.82 8.05 -11.59
C ILE A 50 -0.70 8.23 -10.57
N HIS A 51 -1.11 8.49 -9.34
CA HIS A 51 -0.28 8.64 -8.16
C HIS A 51 -0.63 7.51 -7.19
N ALA A 52 0.32 6.63 -6.91
CA ALA A 52 0.21 5.58 -5.91
C ALA A 52 1.03 5.99 -4.68
N LEU A 53 0.37 6.09 -3.54
CA LEU A 53 0.98 6.36 -2.25
C LEU A 53 0.77 5.15 -1.37
N GLN A 54 1.87 4.43 -1.10
CA GLN A 54 1.83 3.34 -0.15
C GLN A 54 1.92 3.90 1.27
N VAL A 55 0.94 3.55 2.11
CA VAL A 55 0.92 3.90 3.53
C VAL A 55 1.04 2.63 4.36
N ARG A 56 2.14 2.46 5.09
CA ARG A 56 2.35 1.33 6.00
C ARG A 56 3.24 1.76 7.16
N ALA A 57 3.15 1.09 8.30
CA ALA A 57 4.04 1.36 9.42
C ALA A 57 5.25 0.41 9.39
N ASP A 58 6.44 0.93 9.70
CA ASP A 58 7.66 0.12 9.75
C ASP A 58 7.64 -0.91 10.91
N ASN A 59 6.70 -0.75 11.84
CA ASN A 59 6.52 -1.57 13.05
C ASN A 59 5.17 -2.32 13.08
N ASP A 60 4.59 -2.64 11.92
CA ASP A 60 3.37 -3.46 11.86
C ASP A 60 3.57 -4.91 12.38
N PHE A 61 4.80 -5.29 12.75
CA PHE A 61 5.09 -6.54 13.45
C PHE A 61 5.39 -6.30 14.93
N PRO A 62 4.82 -7.10 15.86
CA PRO A 62 5.04 -6.95 17.30
C PRO A 62 6.52 -7.06 17.70
N ASP A 63 6.97 -6.27 18.68
CA ASP A 63 8.37 -6.17 19.13
C ASP A 63 8.86 -7.38 19.98
N GLY A 64 8.28 -8.58 19.76
CA GLY A 64 8.56 -9.78 20.58
C GLY A 64 7.71 -9.83 21.86
N GLY A 65 7.67 -10.98 22.53
CA GLY A 65 6.95 -11.12 23.81
C GLY A 65 6.37 -12.52 24.06
N ASP A 66 5.49 -12.59 25.05
CA ASP A 66 4.70 -13.79 25.35
C ASP A 66 3.80 -14.18 24.16
N GLU A 67 3.25 -15.40 24.21
CA GLU A 67 2.29 -15.89 23.22
C GLU A 67 1.13 -14.89 23.03
N MET A 68 0.89 -14.49 21.79
CA MET A 68 -0.22 -13.63 21.42
C MET A 68 -1.11 -14.30 20.38
N THR A 69 -2.36 -13.87 20.30
CA THR A 69 -3.28 -14.27 19.25
C THR A 69 -3.42 -13.12 18.25
N LEU A 70 -2.93 -13.32 17.03
CA LEU A 70 -3.23 -12.45 15.90
C LEU A 70 -4.62 -12.77 15.38
N MET A 71 -5.38 -11.76 14.97
CA MET A 71 -6.67 -11.92 14.31
C MET A 71 -6.62 -11.22 12.97
N ASP A 72 -6.92 -11.95 11.90
CA ASP A 72 -7.13 -11.41 10.57
C ASP A 72 -8.44 -10.61 10.56
N VAL A 73 -8.40 -9.35 10.12
CA VAL A 73 -9.54 -8.43 10.21
C VAL A 73 -10.54 -8.63 9.07
N GLU A 74 -10.15 -9.34 8.01
CA GLU A 74 -10.95 -9.63 6.83
C GLU A 74 -11.81 -10.89 7.03
N ASN A 75 -11.25 -11.95 7.61
CA ASN A 75 -11.94 -13.23 7.78
C ASN A 75 -12.17 -13.64 9.24
N GLY A 76 -11.55 -12.97 10.22
CA GLY A 76 -11.68 -13.26 11.65
C GLY A 76 -10.91 -14.49 12.11
N GLU A 77 -10.07 -15.09 11.25
CA GLU A 77 -9.20 -16.20 11.63
C GLU A 77 -8.16 -15.74 12.66
N THR A 78 -7.93 -16.59 13.64
CA THR A 78 -6.98 -16.31 14.72
C THR A 78 -5.78 -17.23 14.65
N LEU A 79 -4.58 -16.68 14.81
CA LEU A 79 -3.33 -17.42 14.85
C LEU A 79 -2.59 -17.13 16.15
N ALA A 80 -2.36 -18.17 16.96
CA ALA A 80 -1.47 -18.08 18.10
C ALA A 80 -0.01 -18.03 17.61
N VAL A 81 0.71 -16.97 17.97
CA VAL A 81 2.11 -16.77 17.61
C VAL A 81 2.90 -16.34 18.83
N THR A 82 4.12 -16.87 18.95
CA THR A 82 5.13 -16.30 19.85
C THR A 82 6.14 -15.58 18.95
N PRO A 83 6.04 -14.24 18.80
CA PRO A 83 6.88 -13.50 17.88
C PRO A 83 8.35 -13.59 18.29
N THR A 84 9.20 -14.05 17.38
CA THR A 84 10.65 -13.99 17.59
C THR A 84 11.26 -12.79 16.86
N GLU A 85 12.45 -12.37 17.29
CA GLU A 85 13.22 -11.36 16.56
C GLU A 85 13.59 -11.84 15.14
N THR A 86 13.67 -13.16 14.91
CA THR A 86 13.87 -13.74 13.58
C THR A 86 12.64 -13.52 12.71
N ASP A 87 11.43 -13.77 13.23
CA ASP A 87 10.18 -13.55 12.50
C ASP A 87 10.00 -12.09 12.12
N ARG A 88 10.33 -11.17 13.05
CA ARG A 88 10.30 -9.72 12.80
C ARG A 88 11.23 -9.32 11.66
N LYS A 89 12.46 -9.83 11.65
CA LYS A 89 13.42 -9.58 10.56
C LYS A 89 12.92 -10.13 9.24
N HIS A 90 12.38 -11.35 9.23
CA HIS A 90 11.81 -11.95 8.04
C HIS A 90 10.60 -11.17 7.51
N PHE A 91 9.70 -10.75 8.39
CA PHE A 91 8.55 -9.91 8.03
C PHE A 91 9.01 -8.61 7.36
N LYS A 92 9.95 -7.88 7.99
CA LYS A 92 10.49 -6.64 7.44
C LYS A 92 11.11 -6.84 6.06
N LEU A 93 11.93 -7.89 5.90
CA LEU A 93 12.57 -8.22 4.62
C LEU A 93 11.54 -8.52 3.52
N THR A 94 10.53 -9.34 3.83
CA THR A 94 9.46 -9.69 2.88
C THR A 94 8.65 -8.46 2.50
N LEU A 95 8.30 -7.62 3.48
CA LEU A 95 7.53 -6.41 3.29
C LEU A 95 8.33 -5.38 2.46
N ASP A 96 9.62 -5.19 2.73
CA ASP A 96 10.50 -4.32 1.94
C ASP A 96 10.67 -4.83 0.49
N ALA A 97 10.86 -6.13 0.30
CA ALA A 97 10.95 -6.75 -1.02
C ALA A 97 9.64 -6.59 -1.82
N PHE A 98 8.49 -6.74 -1.15
CA PHE A 98 7.18 -6.52 -1.76
C PHE A 98 7.02 -5.07 -2.24
N SER A 99 7.33 -4.09 -1.40
CA SER A 99 7.22 -2.68 -1.75
C SER A 99 8.19 -2.27 -2.85
N ALA A 100 9.43 -2.75 -2.83
CA ALA A 100 10.37 -2.52 -3.92
C ALA A 100 9.85 -3.12 -5.24
N SER A 101 9.22 -4.30 -5.19
CA SER A 101 8.60 -4.93 -6.36
C SER A 101 7.43 -4.10 -6.90
N LEU A 102 6.58 -3.56 -6.01
CA LEU A 102 5.45 -2.70 -6.37
C LEU A 102 5.90 -1.34 -6.92
N GLU A 103 6.89 -0.70 -6.31
CA GLU A 103 7.48 0.55 -6.80
C GLU A 103 8.04 0.38 -8.21
N ASN A 104 8.83 -0.68 -8.43
CA ASN A 104 9.36 -1.02 -9.74
C ASN A 104 8.25 -1.29 -10.76
N TYR A 105 7.17 -1.97 -10.35
CA TYR A 105 6.01 -2.20 -11.20
C TYR A 105 5.34 -0.89 -11.61
N CYS A 106 5.14 0.04 -10.68
CA CYS A 106 4.56 1.36 -10.90
C CYS A 106 5.44 2.21 -11.83
N HIS A 107 6.74 2.25 -11.57
CA HIS A 107 7.72 3.01 -12.35
C HIS A 107 7.71 2.58 -13.83
N ARG A 108 7.73 1.26 -14.10
CA ARG A 108 7.63 0.70 -15.47
C ARG A 108 6.34 1.08 -16.21
N ARG A 109 5.31 1.51 -15.49
CA ARG A 109 3.98 1.88 -16.02
C ARG A 109 3.73 3.39 -15.99
N HIS A 110 4.75 4.19 -15.69
CA HIS A 110 4.63 5.64 -15.50
C HIS A 110 3.61 6.04 -14.42
N ILE A 111 3.42 5.16 -13.42
CA ILE A 111 2.65 5.46 -12.22
C ILE A 111 3.65 6.04 -11.21
N GLN A 112 3.35 7.23 -10.70
CA GLN A 112 4.22 7.85 -9.71
C GLN A 112 4.00 7.18 -8.36
N PHE A 113 5.06 6.65 -7.77
CA PHE A 113 5.00 5.92 -6.51
C PHE A 113 5.72 6.68 -5.40
N SER A 114 5.19 6.66 -4.19
CA SER A 114 5.92 7.04 -2.99
C SER A 114 5.47 6.21 -1.81
N HIS A 115 6.35 6.10 -0.83
CA HIS A 115 6.08 5.52 0.47
C HIS A 115 5.80 6.61 1.50
N ALA A 116 4.89 6.34 2.43
CA ALA A 116 4.64 7.16 3.60
C ALA A 116 4.36 6.27 4.81
N THR A 117 4.72 6.76 5.97
CA THR A 117 4.37 6.17 7.25
C THR A 117 3.29 7.02 7.93
N PRO A 118 2.42 6.45 8.78
CA PRO A 118 1.30 7.17 9.40
C PRO A 118 1.72 8.36 10.29
N ASP A 119 2.96 8.39 10.78
CA ASP A 119 3.52 9.42 11.63
C ASP A 119 3.93 10.70 10.89
N ILE A 120 4.05 10.64 9.55
CA ILE A 120 4.43 11.81 8.75
C ILE A 120 3.19 12.65 8.43
N PRO A 121 3.20 13.98 8.70
CA PRO A 121 2.10 14.86 8.31
C PRO A 121 1.79 14.77 6.82
N TRP A 122 0.51 14.59 6.48
CA TRP A 122 0.01 14.44 5.10
C TRP A 122 0.56 15.49 4.12
N LYS A 123 0.66 16.75 4.55
CA LYS A 123 1.19 17.84 3.71
C LYS A 123 2.65 17.60 3.30
N SER A 124 3.46 17.06 4.21
CA SER A 124 4.87 16.72 3.95
C SER A 124 4.98 15.57 2.97
N VAL A 125 4.12 14.56 3.10
CA VAL A 125 4.02 13.43 2.17
C VAL A 125 3.72 13.91 0.75
N LEU A 126 2.69 14.74 0.57
CA LEU A 126 2.33 15.28 -0.74
C LEU A 126 3.44 16.13 -1.34
N THR A 127 4.05 16.99 -0.52
CA THR A 127 5.14 17.87 -0.95
C THR A 127 6.32 17.05 -1.47
N HIS A 128 6.74 16.02 -0.72
CA HIS A 128 7.78 15.09 -1.15
C HIS A 128 7.40 14.37 -2.44
N HIS A 129 6.19 13.81 -2.50
CA HIS A 129 5.67 13.08 -3.66
C HIS A 129 5.76 13.92 -4.94
N PHE A 130 5.33 15.18 -4.93
CA PHE A 130 5.38 16.03 -6.13
C PHE A 130 6.80 16.50 -6.49
N HIS A 131 7.68 16.73 -5.51
CA HIS A 131 9.04 17.22 -5.76
C HIS A 131 9.97 16.19 -6.40
N THR A 132 9.69 14.89 -6.28
CA THR A 132 10.47 13.83 -6.94
C THR A 132 10.53 13.94 -8.47
N ARG A 133 9.78 14.86 -9.10
CA ARG A 133 9.88 15.21 -10.55
C ARG A 133 10.87 16.33 -10.89
N GLY A 134 11.51 16.98 -9.92
CA GLY A 134 12.42 18.12 -10.17
C GLY A 134 13.81 17.75 -10.69
N ARG A 135 14.11 16.47 -10.94
CA ARG A 135 15.43 15.99 -11.38
C ARG A 135 15.36 15.30 -12.74
N THR A 136 14.98 16.07 -13.76
CA THR A 136 15.32 15.76 -15.16
C THR A 136 16.63 16.48 -15.47
N SER A 137 17.74 15.74 -15.51
CA SER A 137 18.91 16.11 -16.30
C SER A 137 18.67 15.74 -17.76
#